data_AF-A0AAD6V415-F1
#
_entry.id   AF-A0AAD6V415-F1
#
_cell.length_a   1.000
_cell.length_b   1.000
_cell.length_c   1.000
_cell.angle_alpha   90.00
_cell.angle_beta   90.00
_cell.angle_gamma   90.00
#
_symmetry.space_group_name_H-M   'P 1'
#
loop_
_entity.id
_entity.type
_entity.pdbx_description
1 polymer ?
#
loop_
_entity_poly.entity_id
_entity_poly.type
_entity_poly.pdbx_seq_one_letter_code
_entity_poly.pdbx_strand_id
1 'polypeptide(L)'
;SPYPNLLRSNSAPTGFEIDEINKLTKSVEAEISVFDDEIARVQSALDRLQSQRTKLRDFVKSHHGVVSIIRRLPNEILGEIFSHYSDASAHLAARLGAVCDRWRAIITLASPMLW
;
A
#
# COMPACT_ATOMS: atom_id res chain seq x y z
N SER A 1 10.34 29.11 -27.91
CA SER A 1 11.20 30.29 -27.74
C SER A 1 10.94 31.26 -28.88
N PRO A 2 10.77 32.56 -28.60
CA PRO A 2 10.65 33.61 -29.64
C PRO A 2 11.90 33.70 -30.52
N TYR A 3 13.06 33.24 -30.04
CA TYR A 3 14.33 33.22 -30.79
C TYR A 3 14.87 31.78 -30.91
N PRO A 4 14.35 30.97 -31.83
CA PRO A 4 14.75 29.57 -32.00
C PRO A 4 16.17 29.40 -32.55
N ASN A 5 16.69 30.40 -33.26
CA ASN A 5 18.08 30.44 -33.72
C ASN A 5 19.07 30.50 -32.55
N LEU A 6 18.79 31.31 -31.53
CA LEU A 6 19.63 31.45 -30.33
C LEU A 6 19.69 30.17 -29.49
N LEU A 7 18.69 29.29 -29.59
CA LEU A 7 18.71 27.99 -28.92
C LEU A 7 19.63 26.96 -29.59
N ARG A 8 20.01 27.20 -30.85
CA ARG A 8 20.73 26.23 -31.69
C ARG A 8 22.03 26.80 -32.26
N SER A 9 22.37 28.05 -31.94
CA SER A 9 23.63 28.70 -32.32
C SER A 9 24.35 29.26 -31.09
N ASN A 10 25.65 29.51 -31.23
CA ASN A 10 26.44 30.22 -30.21
C ASN A 10 26.46 31.75 -30.45
N SER A 11 25.39 32.29 -31.02
CA SER A 11 25.27 33.72 -31.30
C SER A 11 24.93 34.46 -30.00
N ALA A 12 25.62 35.56 -29.71
CA ALA A 12 25.32 36.37 -28.54
C ALA A 12 23.95 37.06 -28.70
N PRO A 13 23.04 36.97 -27.71
CA PRO A 13 21.78 37.70 -27.74
C PRO A 13 22.00 39.19 -27.51
N THR A 14 21.15 40.01 -28.12
CA THR A 14 21.06 41.46 -27.87
C THR A 14 20.38 41.73 -26.52
N GLY A 15 20.55 42.95 -25.98
CA GLY A 15 19.93 43.32 -24.71
C GLY A 15 18.39 43.21 -24.72
N PHE A 16 17.75 43.53 -25.85
CA PHE A 16 16.30 43.40 -26.00
C PHE A 16 15.86 41.92 -25.98
N GLU A 17 16.58 41.05 -26.69
CA GLU A 17 16.29 39.60 -26.70
C GLU A 17 16.45 39.00 -25.30
N ILE A 18 17.46 39.44 -24.54
CA ILE A 18 17.66 39.03 -23.13
C ILE A 18 16.45 39.44 -22.28
N ASP A 19 16.00 40.69 -22.37
CA ASP A 19 14.87 41.19 -21.59
C ASP A 19 13.56 40.46 -21.92
N GLU A 20 13.31 40.19 -23.20
CA GLU A 20 12.11 39.47 -23.64
C GLU A 20 12.13 38.00 -23.19
N ILE A 21 13.26 37.31 -23.36
CA ILE A 21 13.44 35.94 -22.87
C ILE A 21 13.26 35.88 -21.35
N ASN A 22 13.88 36.78 -20.59
CA ASN A 22 13.76 36.79 -19.13
C ASN A 22 12.32 37.02 -18.67
N LYS A 23 11.57 37.91 -19.33
CA LYS A 23 10.14 38.12 -19.01
C LYS A 23 9.32 36.87 -19.27
N LEU A 24 9.52 36.24 -20.43
CA LEU A 24 8.80 35.02 -20.79
C LEU A 24 9.14 33.87 -19.82
N THR A 25 10.43 33.65 -19.55
CA THR A 25 10.89 32.61 -18.63
C THR A 25 10.29 32.79 -17.24
N LYS A 26 10.30 34.01 -16.70
CA LYS A 26 9.66 34.30 -15.40
C LYS A 26 8.16 33.99 -15.37
N SER A 27 7.44 34.29 -16.47
CA SER A 27 6.02 33.96 -16.58
C SER A 27 5.81 32.45 -16.56
N VAL A 28 6.59 31.72 -17.35
CA VAL A 28 6.49 30.25 -17.42
C VAL A 28 6.90 29.60 -16.10
N GLU A 29 7.94 30.09 -15.43
CA GLU A 29 8.34 29.63 -14.10
C GLU A 29 7.23 29.84 -13.07
N ALA A 30 6.51 30.96 -13.12
CA ALA A 30 5.37 31.20 -12.26
C ALA A 30 4.21 30.22 -12.53
N GLU A 31 3.91 29.93 -13.80
CA GLU A 31 2.92 28.91 -14.17
C GLU A 31 3.32 27.51 -13.70
N ILE A 32 4.59 27.13 -13.84
CA ILE A 32 5.13 25.86 -13.32
C ILE A 32 4.92 25.79 -11.81
N SER A 33 5.27 26.85 -11.07
CA SER A 33 5.08 26.89 -9.61
C SER A 33 3.62 26.67 -9.20
N VAL A 34 2.67 27.25 -9.93
CA VAL A 34 1.23 27.05 -9.66
C VAL A 34 0.84 25.58 -9.86
N PHE A 35 1.35 24.94 -10.91
CA PHE A 35 1.09 23.51 -11.14
C PHE A 35 1.75 22.63 -10.08
N ASP A 36 2.97 22.94 -9.66
CA ASP A 36 3.66 22.19 -8.61
C ASP A 36 2.91 22.26 -7.27
N ASP A 37 2.38 23.43 -6.90
CA ASP A 37 1.56 23.61 -5.72
C ASP A 37 0.25 22.79 -5.79
N GLU A 38 -0.39 22.76 -6.96
CA GLU A 38 -1.61 21.99 -7.19
C GLU A 38 -1.35 20.48 -7.14
N ILE A 39 -0.23 20.02 -7.73
CA ILE A 39 0.23 18.63 -7.64
C ILE A 39 0.46 18.25 -6.18
N ALA A 40 1.17 19.07 -5.41
CA ALA A 40 1.42 18.82 -4.00
C ALA A 40 0.12 18.74 -3.19
N ARG A 41 -0.83 19.64 -3.45
CA ARG A 41 -2.15 19.64 -2.81
C ARG A 41 -2.94 18.36 -3.10
N VAL A 42 -3.01 17.95 -4.38
CA VAL A 42 -3.73 16.74 -4.79
C VAL A 42 -3.06 15.49 -4.23
N GLN A 43 -1.73 15.41 -4.22
CA GLN A 43 -1.00 14.28 -3.64
C GLN A 43 -1.29 14.15 -2.13
N SER A 44 -1.25 15.25 -1.39
CA SER A 44 -1.60 15.25 0.03
C SER A 44 -3.04 14.77 0.29
N ALA A 45 -3.98 15.22 -0.54
CA ALA A 45 -5.36 14.76 -0.46
C ALA A 45 -5.50 13.25 -0.75
N LEU A 46 -4.77 12.75 -1.76
CA LEU A 46 -4.74 11.34 -2.11
C LEU A 46 -4.18 10.49 -0.96
N ASP A 47 -3.05 10.88 -0.38
CA ASP A 47 -2.41 10.17 0.73
C ASP A 47 -3.36 10.08 1.94
N ARG A 48 -4.06 11.17 2.26
CA ARG A 48 -5.07 11.19 3.33
C ARG A 48 -6.19 10.20 3.05
N LEU A 49 -6.76 10.21 1.85
CA LEU A 49 -7.85 9.31 1.47
C LEU A 49 -7.41 7.84 1.48
N GLN A 50 -6.21 7.54 0.99
CA GLN A 50 -5.63 6.20 1.02
C GLN A 50 -5.41 5.70 2.45
N SER A 51 -4.94 6.57 3.35
CA SER A 51 -4.80 6.25 4.78
C SER A 51 -6.16 5.94 5.43
N GLN A 52 -7.17 6.78 5.18
CA GLN A 52 -8.53 6.56 5.70
C GLN A 52 -9.15 5.27 5.17
N ARG A 53 -9.04 5.02 3.85
CA ARG A 53 -9.50 3.77 3.23
C ARG A 53 -8.82 2.55 3.84
N THR A 54 -7.51 2.61 4.07
CA THR A 54 -6.75 1.50 4.65
C THR A 54 -7.24 1.17 6.06
N LYS A 55 -7.40 2.19 6.91
CA LYS A 55 -7.96 2.02 8.27
C LYS A 55 -9.33 1.36 8.26
N LEU A 56 -10.24 1.80 7.39
CA LEU A 56 -11.58 1.22 7.27
C LEU A 56 -11.53 -0.22 6.76
N ARG A 57 -10.68 -0.52 5.77
CA ARG A 57 -10.49 -1.88 5.28
C ARG A 57 -9.98 -2.82 6.38
N ASP A 58 -9.02 -2.36 7.16
CA ASP A 58 -8.44 -3.15 8.26
C ASP A 58 -9.47 -3.39 9.37
N PHE A 59 -10.29 -2.38 9.68
CA PHE A 59 -11.44 -2.53 10.58
C PHE A 59 -12.43 -3.60 10.08
N VAL A 60 -12.84 -3.53 8.82
CA VAL A 60 -13.77 -4.51 8.23
C VAL A 60 -13.16 -5.92 8.23
N LYS A 61 -11.88 -6.05 7.84
CA LYS A 61 -11.17 -7.33 7.81
C LYS A 61 -11.07 -7.97 9.19
N SER A 62 -10.73 -7.20 10.23
CA SER A 62 -10.61 -7.73 11.58
C SER A 62 -11.94 -8.24 12.12
N HIS A 63 -13.03 -7.49 11.90
CA HIS A 63 -14.37 -7.86 12.35
C HIS A 63 -14.93 -9.05 11.57
N HIS A 64 -14.72 -9.14 10.26
CA HIS A 64 -15.05 -10.34 9.49
C HIS A 64 -14.31 -11.57 10.01
N GLY A 65 -13.05 -11.41 10.42
CA GLY A 65 -12.30 -12.46 11.11
C GLY A 65 -13.01 -12.92 12.39
N VAL A 66 -13.53 -11.99 13.20
CA VAL A 66 -14.29 -12.29 14.45
C VAL A 66 -15.54 -13.11 14.17
N VAL A 67 -16.33 -12.71 13.19
CA VAL A 67 -17.59 -13.42 12.86
C VAL A 67 -17.39 -14.61 11.92
N SER A 68 -16.15 -14.98 11.59
CA SER A 68 -15.88 -16.10 10.69
C SER A 68 -16.43 -17.43 11.24
N ILE A 69 -16.89 -18.30 10.33
CA ILE A 69 -17.48 -19.60 10.68
C ILE A 69 -16.48 -20.47 11.43
N ILE A 70 -15.20 -20.41 11.05
CA ILE A 70 -14.13 -21.22 11.64
C ILE A 70 -13.96 -20.95 13.15
N ARG A 71 -14.31 -19.75 13.64
CA ARG A 71 -14.31 -19.42 15.08
C ARG A 71 -15.53 -19.96 15.82
N ARG A 72 -16.58 -20.38 15.12
CA ARG A 72 -17.82 -20.92 15.67
C ARG A 72 -17.93 -22.46 15.57
N LEU A 73 -17.03 -23.11 14.84
CA LEU A 73 -17.01 -24.57 14.77
C LEU A 73 -16.78 -25.17 16.17
N PRO A 74 -17.43 -26.30 16.51
CA PRO A 74 -17.09 -27.09 17.68
C PRO A 74 -15.62 -27.56 17.64
N ASN A 75 -15.04 -27.87 18.80
CA ASN A 75 -13.64 -28.29 18.88
C ASN A 75 -13.40 -29.64 18.20
N GLU A 76 -14.40 -30.51 18.19
CA GLU A 76 -14.38 -31.84 17.59
C GLU A 76 -14.22 -31.74 16.09
N ILE A 77 -15.07 -30.92 15.45
CA ILE A 77 -15.03 -30.67 14.01
C ILE A 77 -13.72 -29.99 13.62
N LEU A 78 -13.26 -29.02 14.42
CA LEU A 78 -12.00 -28.34 14.15
C LEU A 78 -10.80 -29.29 14.31
N GLY A 79 -10.85 -30.19 15.29
CA GLY A 79 -9.85 -31.24 15.52
C GLY A 79 -9.79 -32.23 14.37
N GLU A 80 -10.93 -32.72 13.89
CA GLU A 80 -11.01 -33.61 12.72
C GLU A 80 -10.42 -32.96 11.46
N ILE A 81 -10.79 -31.69 11.20
CA ILE A 81 -10.19 -30.90 10.13
C ILE A 81 -8.66 -30.85 10.30
N PHE A 82 -8.17 -30.51 11.49
CA PHE A 82 -6.73 -30.39 11.73
C PHE A 82 -5.98 -31.71 11.62
N SER A 83 -6.52 -32.83 12.14
CA SER A 83 -5.92 -34.16 12.00
C SER A 83 -5.70 -34.52 10.54
N HIS A 84 -6.70 -34.28 9.68
CA HIS A 84 -6.56 -34.50 8.23
C HIS A 84 -5.40 -33.71 7.59
N TYR A 85 -5.11 -32.51 8.08
CA TYR A 85 -4.04 -31.67 7.55
C TYR A 85 -2.68 -31.89 8.23
N SER A 86 -2.65 -32.24 9.52
CA SER A 86 -1.42 -32.50 10.26
C SER A 86 -0.73 -33.78 9.83
N ASP A 87 -1.51 -34.81 9.50
CA ASP A 87 -0.98 -36.10 9.01
C ASP A 87 -0.26 -35.94 7.65
N ALA A 88 -0.62 -34.90 6.90
CA ALA A 88 0.02 -34.58 5.62
C ALA A 88 1.34 -33.79 5.78
N SER A 89 1.48 -32.95 6.82
CA SER A 89 2.69 -32.13 7.02
C SER A 89 2.79 -31.51 8.42
N ALA A 90 3.89 -31.81 9.12
CA ALA A 90 4.29 -31.15 10.36
C ALA A 90 4.36 -29.61 10.24
N HIS A 91 4.80 -29.10 9.08
CA HIS A 91 4.90 -27.68 8.83
C HIS A 91 3.51 -27.00 8.74
N LEU A 92 2.52 -27.71 8.19
CA LEU A 92 1.15 -27.21 8.10
C LEU A 92 0.50 -27.16 9.49
N ALA A 93 0.72 -28.19 10.31
CA ALA A 93 0.26 -28.21 11.70
C ALA A 93 0.84 -27.04 12.52
N ALA A 94 2.15 -26.76 12.38
CA ALA A 94 2.78 -25.60 13.03
C ALA A 94 2.14 -24.27 12.59
N ARG A 95 1.83 -24.12 11.30
CA ARG A 95 1.15 -22.92 10.76
C ARG A 95 -0.27 -22.76 11.29
N LEU A 96 -1.03 -23.85 11.42
CA LEU A 96 -2.37 -23.82 12.01
C LEU A 96 -2.30 -23.46 13.51
N GLY A 97 -1.31 -23.98 14.24
CA GLY A 97 -1.08 -23.66 15.66
C GLY A 97 -0.61 -22.24 15.92
N ALA A 98 -0.09 -21.55 14.90
CA ALA A 98 0.27 -20.13 14.98
C ALA A 98 -0.92 -19.18 14.83
N VAL A 99 -2.12 -19.67 14.46
CA VAL A 99 -3.29 -18.81 14.20
C VAL A 99 -3.84 -18.18 15.48
N CYS A 100 -4.08 -18.99 16.52
CA CYS A 100 -4.49 -18.52 17.84
C CYS A 100 -4.33 -19.62 18.90
N ASP A 101 -4.43 -19.26 20.18
CA ASP A 101 -4.26 -20.19 21.31
C ASP A 101 -5.26 -21.34 21.28
N ARG A 102 -6.51 -21.08 20.87
CA ARG A 102 -7.53 -22.13 20.71
C ARG A 102 -7.12 -23.17 19.68
N TRP A 103 -6.60 -22.74 18.52
CA TRP A 103 -6.17 -23.66 17.46
C TRP A 103 -4.94 -24.45 17.91
N ARG A 104 -3.99 -23.80 18.58
CA ARG A 104 -2.83 -24.47 19.15
C ARG A 104 -3.23 -25.58 20.12
N ALA A 105 -4.12 -25.28 21.06
CA ALA A 105 -4.61 -26.26 22.03
C ALA A 105 -5.27 -27.48 21.34
N ILE A 106 -6.09 -27.24 20.31
CA ILE A 106 -6.77 -28.31 19.57
C ILE A 106 -5.77 -29.16 18.78
N ILE A 107 -4.76 -28.54 18.16
CA ILE A 107 -3.72 -29.25 17.39
C ILE A 107 -2.84 -30.11 18.30
N THR A 108 -2.49 -29.63 19.50
CA THR A 108 -1.71 -30.42 20.47
C THR A 108 -2.46 -31.69 20.88
N LEU A 109 -3.79 -31.63 20.99
CA LEU A 109 -4.64 -32.79 21.28
C LEU A 109 -4.81 -33.71 20.07
N ALA A 110 -4.96 -33.13 18.88
CA ALA A 110 -5.20 -33.85 17.63
C ALA A 110 -3.93 -34.48 17.02
N SER A 111 -2.74 -33.97 17.36
CA SER A 111 -1.46 -34.43 16.80
C SER A 111 -0.34 -34.33 17.86
N PRO A 112 -0.31 -35.25 18.85
CA PRO A 112 0.65 -35.21 19.96
C PRO A 112 2.10 -35.43 19.54
N MET A 113 2.34 -36.05 18.38
CA MET A 113 3.67 -36.37 17.87
C MET A 113 4.49 -35.14 17.41
N LEU A 114 3.89 -33.95 17.39
CA LEU A 114 4.51 -32.72 16.92
C LEU A 114 5.01 -31.81 18.05
N TRP A 115 4.80 -32.16 19.33
CA TRP A 115 5.09 -31.31 20.49
C TRP A 115 5.65 -32.11 21.67
#